data_AF-A0A506Y917-F1
#
_entry.id   AF-A0A506Y917-F1
#
_cell.length_a   1.000
_cell.length_b   1.000
_cell.length_c   1.000
_cell.angle_alpha   90.00
_cell.angle_beta   90.00
_cell.angle_gamma   90.00
#
_symmetry.space_group_name_H-M   'P 1'
#
loop_
_entity.id
_entity.type
_entity.pdbx_description
1 polymer ?
#
loop_
_entity_poly.entity_id
_entity_poly.type
_entity_poly.pdbx_seq_one_letter_code
_entity_poly.pdbx_strand_id
1 'polypeptide(L)'
;MAATTPRPRRRILWILIAVVVVIALAITGAVIAGALRAGQDDPTTAPSTSSSPEPSKSATTDAEPTGCLGGQNRDADMLLTAQADAPHTSNGAVEVTAAIVRWMYRAPVPAPDEIASVEGELFSDQANAQFRDLASAYETSPNPSGGIVEEGRDFYISTIPGVWHLESYTDDTATVSVGGGYVIDGELSPQLRSSTTFELAWERDAWRLVKGESPRPTQELFSLGTTFTGGC
;
A
#
# COMPACT_ATOMS: atom_id res chain seq x y z
N MET A 1 39.84 22.88 -19.87
CA MET A 1 39.20 23.26 -18.59
C MET A 1 37.70 23.30 -18.83
N ALA A 2 36.97 22.25 -18.42
CA ALA A 2 35.52 22.18 -18.56
C ALA A 2 34.92 22.15 -17.15
N ALA A 3 34.10 23.15 -16.83
CA ALA A 3 33.42 23.26 -15.56
C ALA A 3 32.21 22.32 -15.55
N THR A 4 32.19 21.34 -14.65
CA THR A 4 31.03 20.48 -14.42
C THR A 4 30.10 21.19 -13.45
N THR A 5 28.95 21.65 -13.94
CA THR A 5 27.89 22.21 -13.09
C THR A 5 27.26 21.10 -12.25
N PRO A 6 27.15 21.22 -10.90
CA PRO A 6 26.51 20.22 -10.08
C PRO A 6 24.98 20.26 -10.29
N ARG A 7 24.39 19.14 -10.72
CA ARG A 7 22.94 18.95 -10.80
C ARG A 7 22.32 18.99 -9.38
N PRO A 8 21.23 19.71 -9.15
CA PRO A 8 20.68 19.90 -7.80
C PRO A 8 19.93 18.66 -7.31
N ARG A 9 20.55 17.89 -6.41
CA ARG A 9 20.02 16.70 -5.69
C ARG A 9 18.87 16.97 -4.70
N ARG A 10 18.30 18.19 -4.65
CA ARG A 10 17.54 18.67 -3.47
C ARG A 10 16.02 18.74 -3.62
N ARG A 11 15.42 18.29 -4.73
CA ARG A 11 13.96 18.39 -4.95
C ARG A 11 13.17 17.08 -4.73
N ILE A 12 13.82 15.91 -4.69
CA ILE A 12 13.14 14.60 -4.61
C ILE A 12 12.93 14.13 -3.16
N LEU A 13 13.71 14.66 -2.21
CA LEU A 13 13.56 14.42 -0.76
C LEU A 13 12.20 14.85 -0.20
N TRP A 14 11.46 15.71 -0.91
CA TRP A 14 10.17 16.22 -0.46
C TRP A 14 8.99 15.29 -0.68
N ILE A 15 9.11 14.27 -1.56
CA ILE A 15 7.97 13.37 -1.84
C ILE A 15 7.76 12.39 -0.66
N LEU A 16 8.83 12.00 0.04
CA LEU A 16 8.73 11.20 1.28
C LEU A 16 8.37 12.05 2.51
N ILE A 17 8.79 13.32 2.57
CA ILE A 17 8.47 14.23 3.69
C ILE A 17 7.05 14.80 3.61
N ALA A 18 6.47 14.93 2.41
CA ALA A 18 5.11 15.47 2.22
C ALA A 18 4.02 14.60 2.88
N VAL A 19 4.28 13.32 3.13
CA VAL A 19 3.38 12.42 3.87
C VAL A 19 3.24 12.84 5.35
N VAL A 20 4.25 13.48 5.94
CA VAL A 20 4.29 13.81 7.38
C VAL A 20 3.73 15.20 7.69
N VAL A 21 3.90 16.20 6.80
CA VAL A 21 3.47 17.58 7.09
C VAL A 21 1.96 17.80 6.87
N VAL A 22 1.29 17.03 6.01
CA VAL A 22 -0.15 17.18 5.75
C VAL A 22 -1.01 16.68 6.93
N ILE A 23 -0.53 15.69 7.69
CA ILE A 23 -1.24 15.14 8.85
C ILE A 23 -1.28 16.16 10.01
N ALA A 24 -0.25 17.01 10.16
CA ALA A 24 -0.20 18.02 11.23
C ALA A 24 -1.07 19.27 10.95
N LEU A 25 -1.40 19.59 9.69
CA LEU A 25 -2.20 20.77 9.33
C LEU A 25 -3.69 20.46 9.11
N ALA A 26 -4.06 19.21 8.85
CA ALA A 26 -5.46 18.83 8.62
C ALA A 26 -6.32 18.81 9.90
N ILE A 27 -5.69 18.64 11.08
CA ILE A 27 -6.41 18.54 12.37
C ILE A 27 -6.91 19.92 12.85
N THR A 28 -6.28 21.02 12.43
CA THR A 28 -6.67 22.38 12.87
C THR A 28 -7.64 23.10 11.92
N GLY A 29 -7.77 22.68 10.65
CA GLY A 29 -8.60 23.37 9.65
C GLY A 29 -10.01 22.81 9.42
N ALA A 30 -10.23 21.51 9.62
CA ALA A 30 -11.46 20.85 9.15
C ALA A 30 -12.68 21.01 10.07
N VAL A 31 -12.50 21.47 11.32
CA VAL A 31 -13.62 21.67 12.27
C VAL A 31 -14.38 22.98 12.00
N ILE A 32 -13.86 23.90 11.17
CA ILE A 32 -14.46 25.24 10.97
C ILE A 32 -15.18 25.41 9.62
N ALA A 33 -14.88 24.58 8.60
CA ALA A 33 -15.44 24.77 7.25
C ALA A 33 -16.73 23.98 6.95
N GLY A 34 -17.10 22.99 7.78
CA GLY A 34 -18.24 22.10 7.54
C GLY A 34 -19.64 22.69 7.80
N ALA A 35 -19.74 23.93 8.29
CA ALA A 35 -21.01 24.51 8.74
C ALA A 35 -21.67 25.52 7.77
N LEU A 36 -21.14 25.76 6.56
CA LEU A 36 -21.60 26.90 5.73
C LEU A 36 -21.93 26.65 4.25
N ARG A 37 -22.06 25.42 3.75
CA ARG A 37 -22.54 25.21 2.37
C ARG A 37 -23.57 24.10 2.25
N ALA A 38 -24.78 24.41 2.71
CA ALA A 38 -26.00 23.80 2.20
C ALA A 38 -26.64 24.78 1.21
N GLY A 39 -26.92 24.34 -0.02
CA GLY A 39 -27.79 25.05 -0.95
C GLY A 39 -27.47 24.84 -2.43
N GLN A 40 -28.35 24.09 -3.11
CA GLN A 40 -28.86 24.29 -4.49
C GLN A 40 -27.87 24.16 -5.67
N ASP A 41 -28.17 23.62 -6.85
CA ASP A 41 -29.37 23.05 -7.49
C ASP A 41 -28.87 22.15 -8.66
N ASP A 42 -29.71 21.19 -9.08
CA ASP A 42 -29.58 20.34 -10.27
C ASP A 42 -29.87 21.17 -11.56
N PRO A 43 -29.27 20.86 -12.73
CA PRO A 43 -30.03 20.07 -13.71
C PRO A 43 -29.23 19.12 -14.64
N THR A 44 -29.72 17.88 -14.76
CA THR A 44 -29.95 17.05 -15.98
C THR A 44 -29.02 17.23 -17.21
N THR A 45 -28.32 16.15 -17.61
CA THR A 45 -27.99 15.84 -19.02
C THR A 45 -27.92 14.30 -19.25
N ALA A 46 -28.28 13.90 -20.48
CA ALA A 46 -28.71 12.60 -21.04
C ALA A 46 -27.80 11.34 -20.87
N PRO A 47 -28.34 10.11 -21.08
CA PRO A 47 -27.60 8.86 -20.90
C PRO A 47 -26.67 8.55 -22.07
N SER A 48 -25.38 8.42 -21.79
CA SER A 48 -24.41 7.80 -22.70
C SER A 48 -24.47 6.28 -22.56
N THR A 49 -24.74 5.59 -23.67
CA THR A 49 -24.63 4.13 -23.78
C THR A 49 -23.17 3.72 -23.55
N SER A 50 -22.86 3.25 -22.34
CA SER A 50 -21.61 2.58 -22.03
C SER A 50 -21.66 1.17 -22.61
N SER A 51 -20.80 0.90 -23.59
CA SER A 51 -20.51 -0.46 -24.05
C SER A 51 -19.72 -1.17 -22.95
N SER A 52 -20.42 -1.94 -22.12
CA SER A 52 -19.82 -2.90 -21.19
C SER A 52 -19.05 -3.94 -22.00
N PRO A 53 -17.74 -4.15 -21.75
CA PRO A 53 -17.08 -5.35 -22.24
C PRO A 53 -17.73 -6.58 -21.57
N GLU A 54 -17.97 -7.60 -22.38
CA GLU A 54 -18.51 -8.90 -21.98
C GLU A 54 -17.43 -9.67 -21.22
N PRO A 55 -17.71 -10.29 -20.06
CA PRO A 55 -16.70 -11.01 -19.30
C PRO A 55 -16.29 -12.27 -20.08
N SER A 56 -15.04 -12.27 -20.55
CA SER A 56 -14.45 -13.39 -21.26
C SER A 56 -13.92 -14.43 -20.27
N LYS A 57 -14.63 -15.57 -20.23
CA LYS A 57 -14.19 -16.94 -19.87
C LYS A 57 -13.34 -17.18 -18.60
N SER A 58 -14.00 -17.90 -17.68
CA SER A 58 -13.45 -18.87 -16.71
C SER A 58 -12.44 -18.33 -15.70
N ALA A 59 -12.90 -17.42 -14.84
CA ALA A 59 -12.31 -17.24 -13.53
C ALA A 59 -12.54 -18.52 -12.72
N THR A 60 -11.46 -19.19 -12.31
CA THR A 60 -11.42 -19.88 -11.02
C THR A 60 -12.08 -18.94 -10.02
N THR A 61 -13.07 -19.40 -9.25
CA THR A 61 -13.83 -18.53 -8.32
C THR A 61 -12.86 -17.69 -7.51
N ASP A 62 -12.88 -16.38 -7.74
CA ASP A 62 -11.94 -15.44 -7.13
C ASP A 62 -12.24 -15.41 -5.62
N ALA A 63 -11.37 -16.04 -4.83
CA ALA A 63 -11.58 -16.19 -3.40
C ALA A 63 -11.51 -14.81 -2.73
N GLU A 64 -12.38 -14.56 -1.75
CA GLU A 64 -12.35 -13.30 -1.01
C GLU A 64 -11.02 -13.15 -0.24
N PRO A 65 -10.38 -11.97 -0.25
CA PRO A 65 -9.10 -11.76 0.43
C PRO A 65 -9.20 -12.03 1.93
N THR A 66 -8.33 -12.91 2.41
CA THR A 66 -8.07 -13.17 3.82
C THR A 66 -6.97 -12.26 4.38
N GLY A 67 -6.10 -11.68 3.55
CA GLY A 67 -4.94 -10.87 3.96
C GLY A 67 -3.73 -11.70 4.41
N CYS A 68 -3.80 -13.03 4.20
CA CYS A 68 -2.94 -14.04 4.80
C CYS A 68 -2.48 -15.11 3.84
N LEU A 69 -2.54 -14.86 2.53
CA LEU A 69 -2.24 -15.88 1.53
C LEU A 69 -0.85 -16.53 1.75
N GLY A 70 0.17 -15.73 2.11
CA GLY A 70 1.50 -16.22 2.44
C GLY A 70 1.69 -16.79 3.85
N GLY A 71 0.63 -16.83 4.66
CA GLY A 71 0.66 -17.28 6.05
C GLY A 71 0.85 -16.18 7.10
N GLN A 72 1.07 -16.62 8.35
CA GLN A 72 1.08 -15.79 9.56
C GLN A 72 2.43 -15.10 9.83
N ASN A 73 3.50 -15.62 9.22
CA ASN A 73 4.83 -15.06 9.35
C ASN A 73 4.91 -13.67 8.69
N ARG A 74 6.04 -13.00 8.87
CA ARG A 74 6.27 -11.65 8.36
C ARG A 74 7.60 -11.56 7.61
N ASP A 75 8.08 -12.68 7.11
CA ASP A 75 9.38 -12.86 6.46
C ASP A 75 9.28 -12.85 4.92
N ALA A 76 10.42 -12.91 4.24
CA ALA A 76 10.49 -13.00 2.79
C ALA A 76 9.71 -14.21 2.25
N ASP A 77 9.79 -15.36 2.93
CA ASP A 77 9.07 -16.57 2.51
C ASP A 77 7.56 -16.34 2.49
N MET A 78 7.00 -15.65 3.49
CA MET A 78 5.59 -15.25 3.48
C MET A 78 5.25 -14.39 2.26
N LEU A 79 6.05 -13.36 1.98
CA LEU A 79 5.79 -12.46 0.86
C LEU A 79 5.90 -13.19 -0.49
N LEU A 80 6.96 -13.96 -0.70
CA LEU A 80 7.20 -14.68 -1.95
C LEU A 80 6.19 -15.81 -2.16
N THR A 81 5.75 -16.48 -1.09
CA THR A 81 4.66 -17.46 -1.17
C THR A 81 3.35 -16.78 -1.56
N ALA A 82 3.00 -15.66 -0.92
CA ALA A 82 1.80 -14.90 -1.30
C ALA A 82 1.85 -14.47 -2.77
N GLN A 83 3.02 -14.04 -3.25
CA GLN A 83 3.21 -13.64 -4.65
C GLN A 83 3.06 -14.82 -5.62
N ALA A 84 3.62 -16.00 -5.29
CA ALA A 84 3.56 -17.19 -6.12
C ALA A 84 2.16 -17.83 -6.17
N ASP A 85 1.44 -17.82 -5.04
CA ASP A 85 0.12 -18.44 -4.92
C ASP A 85 -1.02 -17.51 -5.36
N ALA A 86 -0.75 -16.21 -5.51
CA ALA A 86 -1.77 -15.25 -5.87
C ALA A 86 -2.30 -15.48 -7.29
N PRO A 87 -3.63 -15.65 -7.45
CA PRO A 87 -4.21 -15.78 -8.77
C PRO A 87 -4.12 -14.47 -9.56
N HIS A 88 -4.08 -14.57 -10.90
CA HIS A 88 -4.15 -13.41 -11.80
C HIS A 88 -5.57 -12.80 -11.81
N THR A 89 -5.90 -12.10 -10.74
CA THR A 89 -7.23 -11.56 -10.44
C THR A 89 -7.08 -10.32 -9.55
N SER A 90 -8.15 -9.56 -9.37
CA SER A 90 -8.18 -8.43 -8.44
C SER A 90 -7.91 -8.85 -7.00
N ASN A 91 -8.49 -9.96 -6.51
CA ASN A 91 -8.27 -10.36 -5.12
C ASN A 91 -6.86 -10.93 -4.91
N GLY A 92 -6.27 -11.58 -5.93
CA GLY A 92 -4.86 -11.93 -5.90
C GLY A 92 -3.95 -10.71 -5.74
N ALA A 93 -4.23 -9.60 -6.45
CA ALA A 93 -3.49 -8.36 -6.26
C ALA A 93 -3.64 -7.80 -4.84
N VAL A 94 -4.84 -7.92 -4.25
CA VAL A 94 -5.10 -7.52 -2.86
C VAL A 94 -4.28 -8.34 -1.86
N GLU A 95 -4.23 -9.66 -2.02
CA GLU A 95 -3.43 -10.55 -1.15
C GLU A 95 -1.94 -10.22 -1.20
N VAL A 96 -1.39 -10.01 -2.41
CA VAL A 96 0.02 -9.61 -2.55
C VAL A 96 0.26 -8.26 -1.92
N THR A 97 -0.64 -7.29 -2.11
CA THR A 97 -0.55 -5.96 -1.47
C THR A 97 -0.53 -6.08 0.05
N ALA A 98 -1.39 -6.92 0.63
CA ALA A 98 -1.42 -7.17 2.07
C ALA A 98 -0.10 -7.78 2.57
N ALA A 99 0.45 -8.77 1.86
CA ALA A 99 1.74 -9.37 2.17
C ALA A 99 2.89 -8.35 2.12
N ILE A 100 2.92 -7.49 1.08
CA ILE A 100 3.90 -6.41 0.95
C ILE A 100 3.83 -5.47 2.16
N VAL A 101 2.62 -5.02 2.53
CA VAL A 101 2.45 -4.13 3.68
C VAL A 101 2.94 -4.79 4.97
N ARG A 102 2.58 -6.05 5.21
CA ARG A 102 2.99 -6.80 6.42
C ARG A 102 4.50 -7.01 6.50
N TRP A 103 5.17 -7.23 5.37
CA TRP A 103 6.60 -7.44 5.31
C TRP A 103 7.40 -6.12 5.38
N MET A 104 6.95 -5.07 4.69
CA MET A 104 7.67 -3.78 4.63
C MET A 104 7.50 -2.94 5.91
N TYR A 105 6.31 -2.95 6.52
CA TYR A 105 6.00 -2.08 7.65
C TYR A 105 6.12 -2.84 8.97
N ARG A 106 7.36 -3.16 9.34
CA ARG A 106 7.72 -3.78 10.61
C ARG A 106 9.00 -3.20 11.19
N ALA A 107 9.14 -3.30 12.51
CA ALA A 107 10.38 -3.15 13.24
C ALA A 107 10.59 -4.39 14.13
N PRO A 108 11.79 -5.00 14.14
CA PRO A 108 12.96 -4.64 13.32
C PRO A 108 12.70 -4.82 11.82
N VAL A 109 13.38 -4.00 11.00
CA VAL A 109 13.30 -4.09 9.54
C VAL A 109 13.89 -5.42 9.05
N PRO A 110 13.49 -5.91 7.86
CA PRO A 110 14.08 -7.13 7.28
C PRO A 110 15.61 -7.10 7.23
N ALA A 111 16.23 -8.27 7.40
CA ALA A 111 17.68 -8.41 7.33
C ALA A 111 18.19 -8.16 5.89
N PRO A 112 19.45 -7.72 5.69
CA PRO A 112 19.95 -7.39 4.35
C PRO A 112 19.89 -8.54 3.32
N ASP A 113 20.11 -9.77 3.76
CA ASP A 113 19.99 -10.97 2.94
C ASP A 113 18.52 -11.27 2.57
N GLU A 114 17.61 -11.05 3.51
CA GLU A 114 16.17 -11.13 3.28
C GLU A 114 15.72 -10.08 2.25
N ILE A 115 16.16 -8.83 2.38
CA ILE A 115 15.86 -7.75 1.42
C ILE A 115 16.36 -8.14 0.02
N ALA A 116 17.62 -8.59 -0.08
CA ALA A 116 18.22 -8.96 -1.36
C ALA A 116 17.47 -10.12 -2.05
N SER A 117 16.89 -11.05 -1.27
CA SER A 117 16.09 -12.15 -1.81
C SER A 117 14.75 -11.69 -2.40
N VAL A 118 14.17 -10.61 -1.85
CA VAL A 118 12.85 -10.10 -2.23
C VAL A 118 12.94 -9.09 -3.38
N GLU A 119 13.96 -8.22 -3.41
CA GLU A 119 14.03 -7.10 -4.38
C GLU A 119 13.95 -7.54 -5.85
N GLY A 120 14.51 -8.72 -6.19
CA GLY A 120 14.47 -9.24 -7.57
C GLY A 120 13.09 -9.74 -8.01
N GLU A 121 12.27 -10.18 -7.07
CA GLU A 121 10.96 -10.78 -7.34
C GLU A 121 9.81 -9.81 -7.10
N LEU A 122 9.92 -8.96 -6.07
CA LEU A 122 8.87 -8.06 -5.66
C LEU A 122 8.56 -6.98 -6.69
N PHE A 123 9.59 -6.36 -7.27
CA PHE A 123 9.39 -5.17 -8.09
C PHE A 123 9.16 -5.50 -9.57
N SER A 124 8.28 -4.72 -10.19
CA SER A 124 8.06 -4.71 -11.64
C SER A 124 9.25 -4.10 -12.37
N ASP A 125 9.44 -4.46 -13.63
CA ASP A 125 10.44 -3.81 -14.50
C ASP A 125 10.15 -2.32 -14.73
N GLN A 126 8.90 -1.90 -14.51
CA GLN A 126 8.43 -0.52 -14.61
C GLN A 126 8.75 0.29 -13.35
N ALA A 127 9.12 -0.37 -12.25
CA ALA A 127 9.43 0.29 -11.00
C ALA A 127 10.69 1.16 -11.14
N ASN A 128 10.63 2.37 -10.61
CA ASN A 128 11.79 3.27 -10.66
C ASN A 128 12.94 2.73 -9.78
N ALA A 129 14.18 2.98 -10.20
CA ALA A 129 15.36 2.40 -9.55
C ALA A 129 15.51 2.80 -8.07
N GLN A 130 15.07 4.00 -7.69
CA GLN A 130 15.16 4.45 -6.29
C GLN A 130 14.16 3.72 -5.39
N PHE A 131 12.98 3.42 -5.91
CA PHE A 131 11.92 2.71 -5.18
C PHE A 131 12.26 1.23 -4.97
N ARG A 132 13.08 0.67 -5.85
CA ARG A 132 13.58 -0.70 -5.78
C ARG A 132 14.69 -0.93 -4.75
N ASP A 133 15.33 0.14 -4.28
CA ASP A 133 16.48 0.07 -3.36
C ASP A 133 15.97 0.14 -1.91
N LEU A 134 15.43 -0.98 -1.43
CA LEU A 134 14.85 -1.10 -0.10
C LEU A 134 15.92 -1.05 0.97
N ALA A 135 17.10 -1.62 0.71
CA ALA A 135 18.23 -1.56 1.63
C ALA A 135 18.58 -0.10 1.98
N SER A 136 18.78 0.75 0.97
CA SER A 136 19.05 2.18 1.22
C SER A 136 17.88 2.91 1.88
N ALA A 137 16.65 2.51 1.58
CA ALA A 137 15.46 3.09 2.21
C ALA A 137 15.44 2.81 3.73
N TYR A 138 15.70 1.57 4.16
CA TYR A 138 15.75 1.21 5.58
C TYR A 138 16.97 1.80 6.31
N GLU A 139 18.12 1.96 5.64
CA GLU A 139 19.27 2.68 6.23
C GLU A 139 18.94 4.15 6.53
N THR A 140 18.14 4.79 5.66
CA THR A 140 17.76 6.20 5.82
C THR A 140 16.58 6.37 6.78
N SER A 141 15.69 5.38 6.84
CA SER A 141 14.47 5.38 7.64
C SER A 141 14.30 4.03 8.34
N PRO A 142 15.06 3.77 9.43
CA PRO A 142 15.03 2.49 10.13
C PRO A 142 13.71 2.22 10.85
N ASN A 143 12.84 3.23 10.95
CA ASN A 143 11.48 3.11 11.46
C ASN A 143 10.46 3.33 10.32
N PRO A 144 9.95 2.25 9.70
CA PRO A 144 8.99 2.35 8.61
C PRO A 144 7.63 2.95 9.00
N SER A 145 7.36 3.12 10.30
CA SER A 145 6.11 3.77 10.74
C SER A 145 6.10 5.29 10.53
N GLY A 146 7.25 5.89 10.18
CA GLY A 146 7.36 7.34 10.03
C GLY A 146 7.18 8.11 11.34
N GLY A 147 7.52 7.47 12.47
CA GLY A 147 7.39 8.05 13.81
C GLY A 147 6.02 7.88 14.47
N ILE A 148 5.09 7.12 13.86
CA ILE A 148 3.82 6.73 14.50
C ILE A 148 4.09 5.83 15.70
N VAL A 149 5.03 4.90 15.56
CA VAL A 149 5.60 4.11 16.65
C VAL A 149 6.93 4.74 17.06
N GLU A 150 7.16 4.83 18.37
CA GLU A 150 8.41 5.35 18.93
C GLU A 150 9.63 4.56 18.43
N GLU A 151 10.74 5.26 18.20
CA GLU A 151 12.01 4.66 17.77
C GLU A 151 12.47 3.55 18.72
N GLY A 152 12.96 2.44 18.15
CA GLY A 152 13.49 1.32 18.91
C GLY A 152 12.43 0.38 19.51
N ARG A 153 11.13 0.60 19.27
CA ARG A 153 10.08 -0.36 19.62
C ARG A 153 9.79 -1.33 18.49
N ASP A 154 9.52 -2.57 18.86
CA ASP A 154 9.10 -3.59 17.91
C ASP A 154 7.64 -3.35 17.53
N PHE A 155 7.37 -3.40 16.22
CA PHE A 155 6.01 -3.31 15.71
C PHE A 155 5.86 -4.06 14.40
N TYR A 156 4.61 -4.32 14.04
CA TYR A 156 4.24 -4.76 12.70
C TYR A 156 2.82 -4.33 12.37
N ILE A 157 2.44 -4.43 11.10
CA ILE A 157 1.05 -4.25 10.67
C ILE A 157 0.32 -5.59 10.69
N SER A 158 -0.84 -5.61 11.35
CA SER A 158 -1.81 -6.70 11.27
C SER A 158 -2.97 -6.32 10.37
N THR A 159 -3.42 -7.27 9.56
CA THR A 159 -4.66 -7.22 8.80
C THR A 159 -5.88 -7.62 9.63
N ILE A 160 -5.75 -7.68 10.97
CA ILE A 160 -6.87 -7.73 11.93
C ILE A 160 -6.92 -6.41 12.71
N PRO A 161 -8.02 -5.63 12.70
CA PRO A 161 -9.19 -5.68 11.80
C PRO A 161 -8.95 -4.84 10.54
N GLY A 162 -8.10 -5.35 9.64
CA GLY A 162 -7.67 -4.65 8.43
C GLY A 162 -8.76 -4.57 7.37
N VAL A 163 -8.57 -3.64 6.45
CA VAL A 163 -9.46 -3.40 5.31
C VAL A 163 -8.65 -3.30 4.03
N TRP A 164 -9.30 -3.51 2.89
CA TRP A 164 -8.74 -3.28 1.58
C TRP A 164 -9.74 -2.56 0.68
N HIS A 165 -9.22 -1.86 -0.32
CA HIS A 165 -10.02 -1.22 -1.36
C HIS A 165 -9.28 -1.28 -2.68
N LEU A 166 -10.00 -1.66 -3.74
CA LEU A 166 -9.48 -1.67 -5.10
C LEU A 166 -9.73 -0.29 -5.72
N GLU A 167 -8.67 0.50 -5.82
CA GLU A 167 -8.71 1.86 -6.38
C GLU A 167 -8.92 1.83 -7.89
N SER A 168 -8.26 0.89 -8.56
CA SER A 168 -8.47 0.58 -9.98
C SER A 168 -7.99 -0.83 -10.29
N TYR A 169 -8.52 -1.42 -11.37
CA TYR A 169 -8.12 -2.74 -11.85
C TYR A 169 -8.31 -2.86 -13.36
N THR A 170 -7.35 -3.49 -13.99
CA THR A 170 -7.42 -4.11 -15.32
C THR A 170 -6.88 -5.52 -15.20
N ASP A 171 -6.94 -6.32 -16.27
CA ASP A 171 -6.41 -7.69 -16.23
C ASP A 171 -4.97 -7.70 -15.72
N ASP A 172 -4.09 -6.85 -16.26
CA ASP A 172 -2.65 -6.85 -15.97
C ASP A 172 -2.18 -5.78 -14.96
N THR A 173 -3.07 -4.92 -14.45
CA THR A 173 -2.68 -3.85 -13.50
C THR A 173 -3.72 -3.67 -12.40
N ALA A 174 -3.24 -3.36 -11.19
CA ALA A 174 -4.11 -3.08 -10.05
C ALA A 174 -3.55 -1.90 -9.25
N THR A 175 -4.44 -1.05 -8.73
CA THR A 175 -4.09 -0.11 -7.66
C THR A 175 -4.90 -0.50 -6.44
N VAL A 176 -4.20 -0.84 -5.35
CA VAL A 176 -4.81 -1.40 -4.15
C VAL A 176 -4.43 -0.55 -2.94
N SER A 177 -5.43 -0.15 -2.17
CA SER A 177 -5.26 0.43 -0.84
C SER A 177 -5.49 -0.63 0.23
N VAL A 178 -4.54 -0.81 1.14
CA VAL A 178 -4.64 -1.71 2.30
C VAL A 178 -4.49 -0.90 3.58
N GLY A 179 -5.37 -1.17 4.54
CA GLY A 179 -5.33 -0.63 5.89
C GLY A 179 -5.17 -1.74 6.91
N GLY A 180 -4.35 -1.51 7.92
CA GLY A 180 -4.10 -2.47 8.99
C GLY A 180 -3.97 -1.80 10.35
N GLY A 181 -3.99 -2.60 11.41
CA GLY A 181 -3.73 -2.14 12.77
C GLY A 181 -2.24 -2.27 13.11
N TYR A 182 -1.70 -1.32 13.87
CA TYR A 182 -0.36 -1.50 14.45
C TYR A 182 -0.43 -2.49 15.60
N VAL A 183 0.40 -3.51 15.57
CA VAL A 183 0.71 -4.33 16.74
C VAL A 183 2.07 -3.86 17.28
N ILE A 184 2.10 -3.47 18.55
CA ILE A 184 3.27 -2.90 19.20
C ILE A 184 3.58 -3.73 20.44
N ASP A 185 4.80 -4.21 20.57
CA ASP A 185 5.23 -5.13 21.63
C ASP A 185 4.30 -6.35 21.78
N GLY A 186 3.76 -6.83 20.66
CA GLY A 186 2.87 -8.00 20.61
C GLY A 186 1.38 -7.70 20.87
N GLU A 187 1.00 -6.47 21.18
CA GLU A 187 -0.39 -6.07 21.42
C GLU A 187 -0.96 -5.20 20.30
N LEU A 188 -2.15 -5.55 19.82
CA LEU A 188 -2.86 -4.75 18.82
C LEU A 188 -3.31 -3.42 19.41
N SER A 189 -2.86 -2.32 18.81
CA SER A 189 -3.23 -0.97 19.21
C SER A 189 -4.71 -0.70 18.89
N PRO A 190 -5.49 -0.18 19.85
CA PRO A 190 -6.89 0.18 19.60
C PRO A 190 -7.05 1.46 18.78
N GLN A 191 -5.99 2.27 18.65
CA GLN A 191 -6.05 3.62 18.08
C GLN A 191 -5.19 3.80 16.83
N LEU A 192 -4.08 3.05 16.73
CA LEU A 192 -3.13 3.23 15.64
C LEU A 192 -3.44 2.30 14.48
N ARG A 193 -3.62 2.91 13.31
CA ARG A 193 -3.93 2.23 12.05
C ARG A 193 -3.06 2.79 10.93
N SER A 194 -2.68 1.94 9.99
CA SER A 194 -1.97 2.31 8.78
C SER A 194 -2.90 2.31 7.57
N SER A 195 -2.49 3.02 6.53
CA SER A 195 -3.10 3.02 5.20
C SER A 195 -1.98 3.17 4.19
N THR A 196 -1.91 2.25 3.24
CA THR A 196 -0.91 2.26 2.17
C THR A 196 -1.58 1.93 0.86
N THR A 197 -1.19 2.63 -0.21
CA THR A 197 -1.69 2.39 -1.56
C THR A 197 -0.53 2.02 -2.47
N PHE A 198 -0.67 0.91 -3.18
CA PHE A 198 0.31 0.40 -4.12
C PHE A 198 -0.28 0.20 -5.51
N GLU A 199 0.52 0.49 -6.53
CA GLU A 199 0.25 0.07 -7.91
C GLU A 199 1.05 -1.21 -8.19
N LEU A 200 0.37 -2.21 -8.75
CA LEU A 200 0.91 -3.51 -9.12
C LEU A 200 0.68 -3.77 -10.61
N ALA A 201 1.60 -4.52 -11.22
CA ALA A 201 1.49 -5.05 -12.57
C ALA A 201 1.65 -6.57 -12.54
N TRP A 202 0.89 -7.28 -13.36
CA TRP A 202 1.07 -8.70 -13.57
C TRP A 202 2.23 -8.94 -14.54
N GLU A 203 3.34 -9.46 -14.03
CA GLU A 203 4.58 -9.66 -14.78
C GLU A 203 5.25 -10.95 -14.33
N ARG A 204 5.66 -11.76 -15.31
CA ARG A 204 6.34 -13.05 -15.06
C ARG A 204 5.50 -13.97 -14.15
N ASP A 205 4.21 -14.09 -14.48
CA ASP A 205 3.24 -14.94 -13.79
C ASP A 205 3.03 -14.59 -12.30
N ALA A 206 3.22 -13.32 -11.93
CA ALA A 206 3.01 -12.84 -10.57
C ALA A 206 2.61 -11.35 -10.54
N TRP A 207 1.89 -10.93 -9.50
CA TRP A 207 1.71 -9.51 -9.20
C TRP A 207 3.02 -8.92 -8.66
N ARG A 208 3.51 -7.86 -9.31
CA ARG A 208 4.75 -7.17 -8.97
C ARG A 208 4.50 -5.70 -8.68
N LEU A 209 5.20 -5.18 -7.69
CA LEU A 209 5.05 -3.82 -7.19
C LEU A 209 5.70 -2.81 -8.14
N VAL A 210 4.91 -1.85 -8.64
CA VAL A 210 5.36 -0.78 -9.55
C VAL A 210 5.81 0.44 -8.76
N LYS A 211 4.97 0.93 -7.85
CA LYS A 211 5.22 2.12 -7.01
C LYS A 211 4.27 2.18 -5.82
N GLY A 212 4.68 2.95 -4.82
CA GLY A 212 3.79 3.50 -3.80
C GLY A 212 3.09 4.76 -4.30
N GLU A 213 1.81 4.88 -3.97
CA GLU A 213 1.01 6.07 -4.22
C GLU A 213 0.83 6.88 -2.94
N SER A 214 0.35 8.11 -3.09
CA SER A 214 -0.11 8.87 -1.93
C SER A 214 -1.26 8.11 -1.26
N PRO A 215 -1.12 7.67 0.00
CA PRO A 215 -2.10 6.81 0.61
C PRO A 215 -3.42 7.58 0.81
N ARG A 216 -4.53 6.86 0.68
CA ARG A 216 -5.83 7.35 1.13
C ARG A 216 -5.76 7.68 2.64
N PRO A 217 -6.39 8.77 3.13
CA PRO A 217 -6.49 9.02 4.55
C PRO A 217 -7.01 7.79 5.29
N THR A 218 -6.35 7.38 6.37
CA THR A 218 -6.67 6.12 7.08
C THR A 218 -8.15 6.04 7.49
N GLN A 219 -8.72 7.13 8.01
CA GLN A 219 -10.14 7.16 8.39
C GLN A 219 -11.07 6.89 7.19
N GLU A 220 -10.73 7.42 6.02
CA GLU A 220 -11.51 7.25 4.81
C GLU A 220 -11.41 5.81 4.30
N LEU A 221 -10.19 5.24 4.24
CA LEU A 221 -10.00 3.85 3.85
C LEU A 221 -10.77 2.89 4.77
N PHE A 222 -10.74 3.08 6.08
CA PHE A 222 -11.50 2.25 7.03
C PHE A 222 -13.01 2.46 6.97
N SER A 223 -13.50 3.54 6.37
CA SER A 223 -14.93 3.79 6.17
C SER A 223 -15.44 3.21 4.85
N LEU A 224 -14.58 3.15 3.83
CA LEU A 224 -14.91 2.70 2.47
C LEU A 224 -14.53 1.24 2.19
N GLY A 225 -13.45 0.76 2.82
CA GLY A 225 -12.81 -0.50 2.51
C GLY A 225 -13.61 -1.72 2.97
N THR A 226 -13.35 -2.83 2.29
CA THR A 226 -13.87 -4.16 2.62
C THR A 226 -12.97 -4.80 3.67
N THR A 227 -13.54 -5.39 4.71
CA THR A 227 -12.76 -6.12 5.72
C THR A 227 -12.16 -7.39 5.11
N PHE A 228 -10.93 -7.73 5.48
CA PHE A 228 -10.39 -9.06 5.18
C PHE A 228 -11.25 -10.14 5.86
N THR A 229 -11.49 -11.26 5.18
CA THR A 229 -12.35 -12.34 5.72
C THR A 229 -11.70 -13.11 6.88
N GLY A 230 -10.37 -13.04 6.98
CA GLY A 230 -9.60 -13.62 8.07
C GLY A 230 -8.78 -12.56 8.78
N GLY A 231 -7.55 -12.38 8.30
CA GLY A 231 -6.58 -11.47 8.85
C GLY A 231 -5.47 -12.16 9.67
N CYS A 232 -4.34 -11.47 9.67
CA CYS A 232 -3.03 -11.76 10.25
C CYS A 232 -2.24 -10.45 10.28
#